data_AF-A0A6F9CNQ8-F1
#
_entry.id   AF-A0A6F9CNQ8-F1
#
_cell.length_a   1.000
_cell.length_b   1.000
_cell.length_c   1.000
_cell.angle_alpha   90.00
_cell.angle_beta   90.00
_cell.angle_gamma   90.00
#
_symmetry.space_group_name_H-M   'P 1'
#
loop_
_entity.id
_entity.type
_entity.pdbx_description
1 polymer ?
#
loop_
_entity_poly.entity_id
_entity_poly.type
_entity_poly.pdbx_seq_one_letter_code
_entity_poly.pdbx_strand_id
1 'polypeptide(L)'
;MFMSNKLTEGPLKDFHASLGKLQKKIYAKGHRLDCTIRTCLVTARSAASSGIRALKTLKAWGLFLAGAPKGLMLEKIRPHVYFDDQMFHVEGAAEMGTVAAHVPYGIAQKHTHKKSLNTGK
;
A
#
# COMPACT_ATOMS: atom_id res chain seq x y z
N MET A 1 1.52 9.51 31.21
CA MET A 1 1.36 10.55 30.17
C MET A 1 2.02 10.04 28.89
N PHE A 2 1.26 9.37 28.00
CA PHE A 2 1.82 8.85 26.74
C PHE A 2 1.84 9.97 25.70
N MET A 3 3.03 10.54 25.47
CA MET A 3 3.26 11.54 24.43
C MET A 3 2.84 10.96 23.07
N SER A 4 1.78 11.53 22.52
CA SER A 4 1.23 11.18 21.21
C SER A 4 2.14 11.73 20.11
N ASN A 5 3.28 11.10 19.88
CA ASN A 5 4.04 11.33 18.65
C ASN A 5 3.17 10.78 17.51
N LYS A 6 2.47 11.67 16.79
CA LYS A 6 1.85 11.33 15.50
C LYS A 6 2.99 10.87 14.59
N LEU A 7 2.80 9.72 13.93
CA LEU A 7 3.70 9.34 12.85
C LEU A 7 3.70 10.48 11.83
N THR A 8 4.88 10.84 11.32
CA THR A 8 5.00 11.80 10.22
C THR A 8 4.13 11.36 9.06
N GLU A 9 3.50 12.32 8.39
CA GLU A 9 2.60 12.01 7.29
C GLU A 9 3.38 11.35 6.14
N GLY A 10 2.96 10.14 5.76
CA GLY A 10 3.60 9.41 4.67
C GLY A 10 3.23 9.97 3.29
N PRO A 11 3.99 9.65 2.23
CA PRO A 11 3.84 10.22 0.89
C PRO A 11 2.46 10.01 0.27
N LEU A 12 1.72 8.97 0.67
CA LEU A 12 0.37 8.67 0.16
C LEU A 12 -0.77 9.18 1.05
N LYS A 13 -0.49 9.96 2.10
CA LYS A 13 -1.51 10.37 3.08
C LYS A 13 -2.67 11.15 2.42
N ASP A 14 -2.40 12.14 1.57
CA ASP A 14 -3.46 12.95 0.96
C ASP A 14 -4.23 12.19 -0.13
N PHE A 15 -3.55 11.29 -0.86
CA PHE A 15 -4.18 10.38 -1.80
C PHE A 15 -5.21 9.48 -1.11
N HIS A 16 -4.80 8.80 -0.04
CA HIS A 16 -5.70 7.95 0.75
C HIS A 16 -6.84 8.74 1.40
N ALA A 17 -6.55 9.94 1.92
CA ALA A 17 -7.59 10.80 2.50
C ALA A 17 -8.66 11.18 1.47
N SER A 18 -8.27 11.42 0.22
CA SER A 18 -9.19 11.72 -0.88
C SER A 18 -10.06 10.52 -1.25
N LEU A 19 -9.48 9.32 -1.34
CA LEU A 19 -10.25 8.08 -1.54
C LEU A 19 -11.26 7.85 -0.42
N GLY A 20 -10.84 8.01 0.85
CA GLY A 20 -11.72 7.84 2.00
C GLY A 20 -12.87 8.85 2.03
N LYS A 21 -12.64 10.10 1.61
CA LYS A 21 -13.72 11.10 1.44
C LYS A 21 -14.71 10.68 0.36
N LEU A 22 -14.23 10.13 -0.76
CA LEU A 22 -15.09 9.67 -1.85
C LEU A 22 -15.93 8.45 -1.43
N GLN A 23 -15.32 7.47 -0.77
CA GLN A 23 -16.03 6.31 -0.20
C GLN A 23 -17.13 6.76 0.78
N LYS A 24 -16.84 7.71 1.68
CA LYS A 24 -17.83 8.25 2.62
C LYS A 24 -19.03 8.89 1.91
N LYS A 25 -18.82 9.62 0.81
CA LYS A 25 -19.91 10.19 0.01
C LYS A 25 -20.81 9.11 -0.60
N ILE A 26 -20.24 7.99 -1.04
CA ILE A 26 -20.99 6.85 -1.56
C ILE A 26 -21.76 6.17 -0.42
N TYR A 27 -21.13 5.98 0.74
CA TYR A 27 -21.76 5.36 1.91
C TYR A 27 -22.93 6.19 2.44
N ALA A 28 -22.81 7.51 2.47
CA ALA A 28 -23.87 8.41 2.89
C ALA A 28 -25.13 8.33 2.02
N LYS A 29 -25.02 7.82 0.80
CA LYS A 29 -26.15 7.55 -0.10
C LYS A 29 -26.76 6.15 0.07
N GLY A 30 -26.33 5.38 1.08
CA GLY A 30 -26.79 4.01 1.29
C GLY A 30 -26.08 2.95 0.44
N HIS A 31 -25.23 3.34 -0.52
CA HIS A 31 -24.56 2.43 -1.46
C HIS A 31 -23.25 1.86 -0.91
N ARG A 32 -23.21 1.49 0.38
CA ARG A 32 -21.98 0.98 1.00
C ARG A 32 -21.51 -0.32 0.37
N LEU A 33 -22.45 -1.24 0.10
CA LEU A 33 -22.16 -2.53 -0.52
C LEU A 33 -21.76 -2.39 -2.00
N ASP A 34 -22.28 -1.36 -2.68
CA ASP A 34 -22.02 -1.10 -4.11
C ASP A 34 -20.80 -0.19 -4.36
N CYS A 35 -20.05 0.14 -3.31
CA CYS A 35 -18.91 1.05 -3.42
C CYS A 35 -17.80 0.44 -4.28
N THR A 36 -17.57 1.03 -5.45
CA THR A 36 -16.59 0.59 -6.44
C THR A 36 -15.14 0.80 -5.99
N ILE A 37 -14.91 1.73 -5.07
CA ILE A 37 -13.58 2.02 -4.53
C ILE A 37 -13.35 1.14 -3.30
N ARG A 38 -12.41 0.21 -3.44
CA ARG A 38 -11.93 -0.67 -2.37
C ARG A 38 -10.45 -0.42 -2.15
N THR A 39 -10.06 -0.19 -0.89
CA THR A 39 -8.68 0.09 -0.52
C THR A 39 -8.24 -0.96 0.49
N CYS A 40 -7.06 -1.55 0.28
CA CYS A 40 -6.51 -2.61 1.14
C CYS A 40 -5.04 -2.32 1.43
N LEU A 41 -4.62 -2.60 2.67
CA LEU A 41 -3.21 -2.67 3.02
C LEU A 41 -2.78 -4.13 3.01
N VAL A 42 -1.86 -4.46 2.10
CA VAL A 42 -1.25 -5.79 2.03
C VAL A 42 0.09 -5.72 2.74
N THR A 43 0.30 -6.58 3.74
CA THR A 43 1.56 -6.63 4.47
C THR A 43 1.94 -8.08 4.74
N ALA A 44 3.23 -8.38 4.59
CA ALA A 44 3.78 -9.70 4.92
C ALA A 44 3.78 -9.96 6.45
N ARG A 45 3.59 -8.90 7.25
CA ARG A 45 3.50 -8.97 8.71
C ARG A 45 2.11 -9.42 9.14
N SER A 46 2.04 -10.32 10.13
CA SER A 46 0.75 -10.75 10.70
C SER A 46 -0.02 -9.55 11.27
N ALA A 47 -1.35 -9.59 11.22
CA ALA A 47 -2.20 -8.55 11.80
C ALA A 47 -1.90 -8.32 13.31
N ALA A 48 -1.40 -9.34 14.01
CA ALA A 48 -0.98 -9.26 15.40
C ALA A 48 0.27 -8.38 15.63
N SER A 49 1.16 -8.29 14.63
CA SER A 49 2.38 -7.47 14.70
C SER A 49 2.17 -6.02 14.24
N SER A 50 1.08 -5.76 13.52
CA SER A 50 0.66 -4.42 13.10
C SER A 50 -0.07 -3.77 14.28
N GLY A 51 0.67 -3.19 15.23
CA GLY A 51 0.13 -2.71 16.50
C GLY A 51 -1.21 -1.94 16.39
N ILE A 52 -2.04 -2.01 17.44
CA ILE A 52 -3.44 -1.54 17.48
C ILE A 52 -3.64 -0.12 16.91
N ARG A 53 -2.66 0.76 17.07
CA ARG A 53 -2.69 2.14 16.54
C ARG A 53 -2.71 2.18 15.01
N ALA A 54 -1.86 1.40 14.35
CA ALA A 54 -1.84 1.31 12.89
C ALA A 54 -3.18 0.76 12.39
N LEU A 55 -3.69 -0.31 13.02
CA LEU A 55 -4.99 -0.88 12.67
C LEU A 55 -6.15 0.12 12.80
N LYS A 56 -6.18 0.94 13.86
CA LYS A 56 -7.19 2.00 14.05
C LYS A 56 -7.15 3.04 12.93
N THR A 57 -5.95 3.52 12.58
CA THR A 57 -5.77 4.49 11.47
C THR A 57 -6.21 3.89 10.14
N LEU A 58 -5.82 2.65 9.86
CA LEU A 58 -6.18 1.94 8.63
C LEU A 58 -7.69 1.74 8.53
N LYS A 59 -8.35 1.28 9.60
CA LYS A 59 -9.82 1.16 9.63
C LYS A 59 -10.52 2.51 9.42
N ALA A 60 -10.01 3.58 10.03
CA ALA A 60 -10.55 4.93 9.82
C ALA A 60 -10.40 5.43 8.38
N TRP A 61 -9.43 4.91 7.63
CA TRP A 61 -9.21 5.18 6.21
C TRP A 61 -9.88 4.15 5.28
N GLY A 62 -10.67 3.21 5.82
CA GLY A 62 -11.36 2.19 5.03
C GLY A 62 -10.45 1.08 4.50
N LEU A 63 -9.26 0.90 5.09
CA LEU A 63 -8.27 -0.10 4.70
C LEU A 63 -8.49 -1.42 5.48
N PHE A 64 -8.49 -2.54 4.76
CA PHE A 64 -8.44 -3.88 5.34
C PHE A 64 -7.00 -4.43 5.32
N LEU A 65 -6.62 -5.20 6.35
CA LEU A 65 -5.32 -5.88 6.42
C LEU A 65 -5.43 -7.27 5.83
N ALA A 66 -4.66 -7.53 4.78
CA ALA A 66 -4.43 -8.88 4.28
C ALA A 66 -3.10 -9.42 4.80
N GLY A 67 -3.15 -10.48 5.61
CA GLY A 67 -1.97 -11.19 6.12
C GLY A 67 -1.76 -12.50 5.37
N ALA A 68 -1.02 -12.46 4.27
CA ALA A 68 -0.50 -13.61 3.54
C ALA A 68 0.68 -13.15 2.66
N PRO A 69 1.44 -14.06 2.02
CA PRO A 69 2.42 -13.68 1.01
C PRO A 69 1.80 -12.74 -0.03
N LYS A 70 2.51 -11.62 -0.32
CA LYS A 70 1.98 -10.54 -1.16
C LYS A 70 1.48 -11.03 -2.52
N GLY A 71 2.22 -11.93 -3.17
CA GLY A 71 1.82 -12.53 -4.46
C GLY A 71 0.43 -13.16 -4.42
N LEU A 72 0.20 -14.09 -3.48
CA LEU A 72 -1.10 -14.75 -3.30
C LEU A 72 -2.23 -13.77 -2.98
N MET A 73 -1.92 -12.68 -2.27
CA MET A 73 -2.92 -11.63 -2.01
C MET A 73 -3.25 -10.84 -3.26
N LEU A 74 -2.26 -10.50 -4.09
CA LEU A 74 -2.47 -9.76 -5.33
C LEU A 74 -3.29 -10.58 -6.33
N GLU A 75 -3.04 -11.88 -6.46
CA GLU A 75 -3.84 -12.79 -7.29
C GLU A 75 -5.31 -12.84 -6.87
N LYS A 76 -5.57 -12.82 -5.56
CA LYS A 76 -6.95 -12.86 -5.01
C LYS A 76 -7.66 -11.52 -5.08
N ILE A 77 -6.97 -10.44 -4.71
CA ILE A 77 -7.55 -9.09 -4.67
C ILE A 77 -7.73 -8.53 -6.08
N ARG A 78 -6.80 -8.86 -6.99
CA ARG A 78 -6.72 -8.32 -8.36
C ARG A 78 -6.84 -6.79 -8.37
N PRO A 79 -5.92 -6.07 -7.70
CA PRO A 79 -6.04 -4.62 -7.57
C PRO A 79 -5.85 -3.93 -8.93
N HIS A 80 -6.60 -2.85 -9.15
CA HIS A 80 -6.40 -2.00 -10.33
C HIS A 80 -5.07 -1.23 -10.26
N VAL A 81 -4.62 -0.89 -9.06
CA VAL A 81 -3.35 -0.21 -8.80
C VAL A 81 -2.75 -0.74 -7.50
N TYR A 82 -1.46 -1.05 -7.52
CA TYR A 82 -0.68 -1.51 -6.38
C TYR A 82 0.46 -0.54 -6.06
N PHE A 83 0.73 -0.31 -4.77
CA PHE A 83 1.80 0.57 -4.31
C PHE A 83 2.68 -0.16 -3.30
N ASP A 84 4.00 -0.04 -3.45
CA ASP A 84 4.98 -0.61 -2.51
C ASP A 84 6.24 0.25 -2.43
N ASP A 85 6.96 0.18 -1.32
CA ASP A 85 8.22 0.89 -1.10
C ASP A 85 9.46 0.08 -1.50
N GLN A 86 9.30 -1.22 -1.76
CA GLN A 86 10.38 -2.09 -2.22
C GLN A 86 10.23 -2.45 -3.70
N MET A 87 11.25 -2.14 -4.51
CA MET A 87 11.22 -2.37 -5.96
C MET A 87 10.95 -3.84 -6.32
N PHE A 88 11.52 -4.78 -5.57
CA PHE A 88 11.27 -6.23 -5.75
C PHE A 88 9.77 -6.60 -5.71
N HIS A 89 8.97 -5.95 -4.86
CA HIS A 89 7.52 -6.19 -4.82
C HIS A 89 6.80 -5.53 -5.99
N VAL A 90 7.26 -4.36 -6.44
CA VAL A 90 6.69 -3.62 -7.57
C VAL A 90 6.92 -4.40 -8.87
N GLU A 91 8.16 -4.86 -9.09
CA GLU A 91 8.55 -5.69 -10.23
C GLU A 91 7.75 -7.00 -10.26
N GLY A 92 7.69 -7.73 -9.14
CA GLY A 92 6.91 -8.97 -9.06
C GLY A 92 5.40 -8.75 -9.30
N ALA A 93 4.84 -7.62 -8.85
CA ALA A 93 3.45 -7.28 -9.16
C ALA A 93 3.25 -6.97 -10.66
N ALA A 94 4.19 -6.27 -11.28
CA ALA A 94 4.16 -5.96 -12.70
C ALA A 94 4.28 -7.22 -13.58
N GLU A 95 5.13 -8.18 -13.20
CA GLU A 95 5.25 -9.49 -13.86
C GLU A 95 3.95 -10.29 -13.83
N MET A 96 3.17 -10.17 -12.74
CA MET A 96 1.82 -10.75 -12.63
C MET A 96 0.74 -9.96 -13.40
N GLY A 97 1.10 -8.90 -14.13
CA GLY A 97 0.17 -8.06 -14.91
C GLY A 97 -0.59 -7.03 -14.08
N THR A 98 -0.16 -6.74 -12.85
CA THR A 98 -0.76 -5.70 -12.01
C THR A 98 -0.08 -4.35 -12.27
N VAL A 99 -0.87 -3.28 -12.45
CA VAL A 99 -0.33 -1.91 -12.49
C VAL A 99 0.25 -1.57 -11.12
N ALA A 100 1.56 -1.43 -11.03
CA ALA A 100 2.28 -1.23 -9.78
C ALA A 100 3.13 0.06 -9.82
N ALA A 101 3.20 0.76 -8.68
CA ALA A 101 3.99 1.98 -8.54
C ALA A 101 4.88 1.92 -7.30
N HIS A 102 6.15 2.30 -7.48
CA HIS A 102 7.11 2.44 -6.40
C HIS A 102 6.85 3.74 -5.63
N VAL A 103 6.80 3.63 -4.30
CA VAL A 103 6.63 4.76 -3.39
C VAL A 103 7.92 4.93 -2.60
N PRO A 104 8.78 5.90 -2.96
CA PRO A 104 10.03 6.11 -2.25
C PRO A 104 9.77 6.54 -0.81
N TYR A 105 10.31 5.80 0.16
CA TYR A 105 10.25 6.17 1.57
C TYR A 105 11.57 5.87 2.30
N GLY A 106 12.17 6.89 2.93
CA GLY A 106 13.16 6.84 4.01
C GLY A 106 14.40 5.92 3.89
N ILE A 107 15.56 6.51 3.55
CA ILE A 107 16.97 6.13 3.81
C ILE A 107 17.51 4.78 3.25
N ALA A 108 16.69 3.76 3.01
CA ALA A 108 17.20 2.42 2.65
C ALA A 108 17.44 2.13 1.15
N GLN A 109 17.38 3.13 0.26
CA GLN A 109 17.56 2.92 -1.18
C GLN A 109 18.91 3.51 -1.64
N LYS A 110 20.03 2.89 -1.26
CA LYS A 110 21.27 3.05 -2.04
C LYS A 110 21.07 2.25 -3.32
N HIS A 111 20.65 2.89 -4.40
CA HIS A 111 20.69 2.30 -5.73
C HIS A 111 22.15 1.98 -6.05
N THR A 112 22.57 0.72 -5.91
CA THR A 112 23.77 0.23 -6.57
C THR A 112 23.48 0.23 -8.06
N HIS A 113 23.81 1.33 -8.74
CA HIS A 113 23.85 1.35 -10.19
C HIS A 113 24.77 0.20 -10.65
N LYS A 114 24.18 -0.86 -11.19
CA LYS A 114 24.92 -1.88 -11.93
C LYS A 114 25.40 -1.18 -13.20
N LYS A 115 26.65 -0.73 -13.22
CA LYS A 115 27.32 -0.29 -14.45
C LYS A 115 27.21 -1.44 -15.45
N SER A 116 26.54 -1.21 -16.58
CA SER A 116 26.70 -2.08 -17.74
C SER A 116 28.17 -2.01 -18.15
N LEU A 117 28.86 -3.14 -18.03
CA LEU A 117 30.18 -3.33 -18.62
C LEU A 117 29.96 -3.47 -20.12
N ASN A 118 30.10 -2.38 -20.87
CA ASN A 118 30.36 -2.44 -22.30
C ASN A 118 31.80 -2.95 -22.48
N THR A 119 31.98 -4.24 -22.75
CA THR A 119 33.20 -4.74 -23.38
C THR A 119 32.97 -4.81 -24.88
N GLY A 120 33.34 -3.73 -25.57
CA GLY A 120 33.66 -3.82 -26.98
C GLY A 120 35.03 -4.46 -27.14
N LYS A 121 35.09 -5.53 -27.95
CA LYS A 121 36.18 -5.88 -28.85
C LYS A 121 35.57 -6.54 -30.07
#